data_AF-A0A352YZ43-F1
#
_entry.id   AF-A0A352YZ43-F1
#
_cell.length_a   1.000
_cell.length_b   1.000
_cell.length_c   1.000
_cell.angle_alpha   90.00
_cell.angle_beta   90.00
_cell.angle_gamma   90.00
#
_symmetry.space_group_name_H-M   'P 1'
#
loop_
_entity.id
_entity.type
_entity.pdbx_description
1 polymer ?
#
loop_
_entity_poly.entity_id
_entity_poly.type
_entity_poly.pdbx_seq_one_letter_code
_entity_poly.pdbx_strand_id
1 'polypeptide(L)'
;MSIKEFYNGETVVFSSEIRSTSTNELFDPTSVELKITKLRRIASDLFIEKVNDVMDNVSVGIYSYNWTSDDTGSYEVVFKATDGTLITIEKLKFKIK
;
A
#
# COMPACT_ATOMS: atom_id res chain seq x y z
N MET A 1 1.25 1.33 -9.93
CA MET A 1 0.81 1.39 -8.52
C MET A 1 0.54 2.85 -8.18
N SER A 2 -0.46 3.13 -7.34
CA SER A 2 -0.65 4.45 -6.73
C SER A 2 -1.07 4.26 -5.27
N ILE A 3 -0.43 4.95 -4.33
CA ILE A 3 -0.84 4.99 -2.91
C ILE A 3 -1.73 6.21 -2.67
N LYS A 4 -2.82 5.99 -1.93
CA LYS A 4 -3.72 7.02 -1.42
C LYS A 4 -3.81 6.89 0.10
N GLU A 5 -3.84 8.03 0.79
CA GLU A 5 -4.09 8.12 2.22
C GLU A 5 -5.36 8.91 2.55
N PHE A 6 -6.05 8.49 3.60
CA PHE A 6 -7.17 9.23 4.19
C PHE A 6 -7.04 9.24 5.72
N TYR A 7 -6.95 10.43 6.32
CA TYR A 7 -6.92 10.60 7.77
C TYR A 7 -8.28 11.05 8.29
N ASN A 8 -8.86 10.27 9.20
CA ASN A 8 -10.17 10.57 9.78
C ASN A 8 -10.10 11.24 11.18
N GLY A 9 -8.89 11.56 11.66
CA GLY A 9 -8.66 12.15 12.99
C GLY A 9 -8.10 11.16 14.04
N GLU A 10 -8.13 9.86 13.76
CA GLU A 10 -7.62 8.81 14.65
C GLU A 10 -6.86 7.74 13.86
N THR A 11 -7.41 7.35 12.72
CA THR A 11 -6.88 6.33 11.82
C THR A 11 -6.48 6.97 10.49
N VAL A 12 -5.34 6.54 9.96
CA VAL A 12 -4.96 6.75 8.56
C VAL A 12 -5.24 5.47 7.81
N VAL A 13 -6.06 5.55 6.77
CA VAL A 13 -6.28 4.46 5.82
C VAL A 13 -5.29 4.64 4.69
N PHE A 14 -4.39 3.66 4.50
CA PHE A 14 -3.57 3.57 3.30
C PHE A 14 -4.21 2.59 2.34
N SER A 15 -4.37 3.00 1.09
CA SER A 15 -4.87 2.14 0.03
C SER A 15 -3.96 2.23 -1.18
N SER A 16 -3.71 1.10 -1.84
CA SER A 16 -2.98 1.07 -3.09
C SER A 16 -3.73 0.29 -4.16
N GLU A 17 -3.79 0.90 -5.34
CA GLU A 17 -4.28 0.26 -6.57
C GLU A 17 -3.08 -0.33 -7.32
N ILE A 18 -3.09 -1.65 -7.48
CA ILE A 18 -2.10 -2.38 -8.25
C ILE A 18 -2.78 -2.85 -9.53
N ARG A 19 -2.28 -2.35 -10.66
CA ARG A 19 -2.81 -2.62 -12.00
C ARG A 19 -1.81 -3.47 -12.76
N SER A 20 -2.31 -4.45 -13.51
CA SER A 20 -1.49 -5.10 -14.52
C SER A 20 -1.14 -4.14 -15.65
N THR A 21 0.11 -4.18 -16.11
CA THR A 21 0.61 -3.39 -17.25
C THR A 21 0.59 -4.15 -18.56
N SER A 22 0.29 -5.46 -18.57
CA SER A 22 0.13 -6.25 -19.78
C SER A 22 -1.36 -6.47 -20.05
N THR A 23 -1.76 -6.36 -21.32
CA THR A 23 -3.16 -6.54 -21.74
C THR A 23 -3.62 -8.01 -21.67
N ASN A 24 -2.71 -8.94 -21.34
CA ASN A 24 -2.94 -10.38 -21.39
C ASN A 24 -2.48 -11.14 -20.12
N GLU A 25 -1.92 -10.48 -19.11
CA GLU A 25 -1.57 -11.16 -17.85
C GLU A 25 -2.16 -10.40 -16.67
N LEU A 26 -2.63 -11.13 -15.67
CA LEU A 26 -2.88 -10.55 -14.36
C LEU A 26 -1.52 -10.36 -13.68
N PHE A 27 -1.06 -9.12 -13.52
CA PHE A 27 -0.16 -8.84 -12.38
C PHE A 27 -1.02 -8.89 -11.11
N ASP A 28 -1.27 -10.10 -10.63
CA ASP A 28 -1.84 -10.36 -9.32
C ASP A 28 -0.67 -10.66 -8.38
N PRO A 29 -0.22 -9.68 -7.59
CA PRO A 29 0.96 -9.86 -6.76
C PRO A 29 0.70 -10.98 -5.75
N THR A 30 1.59 -11.96 -5.71
CA THR A 30 1.60 -13.05 -4.71
C THR A 30 1.67 -12.53 -3.28
N SER A 31 2.28 -11.36 -3.07
CA SER A 31 2.30 -10.68 -1.78
C SER A 31 2.42 -9.17 -1.95
N VAL A 32 1.82 -8.44 -1.03
CA VAL A 32 1.98 -6.99 -0.89
C VAL A 32 2.39 -6.71 0.55
N GLU A 33 3.52 -6.04 0.71
CA GLU A 33 4.13 -5.64 1.98
C GLU A 33 3.94 -4.12 2.15
N LEU A 34 3.51 -3.72 3.36
CA LEU A 34 3.40 -2.33 3.78
C LEU A 34 4.33 -2.08 4.96
N LYS A 35 5.20 -1.08 4.79
CA LYS A 35 6.13 -0.66 5.83
C LYS A 35 5.94 0.83 6.12
N ILE A 36 5.73 1.18 7.38
CA ILE A 36 5.66 2.56 7.86
C ILE A 36 6.88 2.83 8.72
N THR A 37 7.56 3.94 8.47
CA THR A 37 8.72 4.36 9.24
C THR A 37 8.65 5.80 9.69
N LYS A 38 9.18 6.08 10.87
CA LYS A 38 9.40 7.43 11.42
C LYS A 38 10.83 7.55 11.87
N LEU A 39 11.55 8.56 11.38
CA LEU A 39 12.94 8.82 11.77
C LEU A 39 13.81 7.54 11.72
N ARG A 40 13.61 6.72 10.67
CA ARG A 40 14.29 5.42 10.45
C ARG A 40 13.92 4.29 11.42
N ARG A 41 12.96 4.50 12.33
CA ARG A 41 12.36 3.44 13.16
C ARG A 41 11.14 2.87 12.45
N ILE A 42 10.96 1.55 12.56
CA ILE A 42 9.77 0.86 12.05
C ILE A 42 8.60 1.18 12.98
N ALA A 43 7.52 1.69 12.42
CA ALA A 43 6.25 1.91 13.10
C ALA A 43 5.23 0.82 12.75
N SER A 44 5.27 0.29 11.53
CA SER A 44 4.49 -0.88 11.10
C SER A 44 5.21 -1.61 9.97
N ASP A 45 5.08 -2.93 9.90
CA ASP A 45 5.67 -3.79 8.88
C ASP A 45 4.83 -5.08 8.76
N LEU A 46 4.06 -5.22 7.68
CA LEU A 46 3.11 -6.33 7.53
C LEU A 46 2.77 -6.63 6.06
N PHE A 47 2.30 -7.85 5.82
CA PHE A 47 1.67 -8.22 4.56
C PHE A 47 0.19 -7.80 4.58
N ILE A 48 -0.24 -7.12 3.52
CA ILE A 48 -1.64 -6.69 3.34
C ILE A 48 -2.33 -7.58 2.31
N GLU A 49 -3.56 -7.93 2.62
CA GLU A 49 -4.40 -8.74 1.73
C GLU A 49 -5.19 -7.85 0.76
N LYS A 50 -5.58 -8.47 -0.36
CA LYS A 50 -6.45 -7.86 -1.37
C LYS A 50 -7.83 -7.67 -0.76
N VAL A 51 -8.32 -6.44 -0.74
CA VAL A 51 -9.65 -6.08 -0.20
C VAL A 51 -10.70 -6.06 -1.31
N ASN A 52 -10.30 -5.81 -2.56
CA ASN A 52 -11.21 -5.86 -3.69
C ASN A 52 -10.50 -6.23 -5.01
N ASP A 53 -11.25 -6.85 -5.92
CA ASP A 53 -10.83 -7.11 -7.30
C ASP A 53 -11.79 -6.39 -8.26
N VAL A 54 -11.26 -5.43 -9.02
CA VAL A 54 -12.05 -4.77 -10.07
C VAL A 54 -11.66 -5.39 -11.40
N MET A 55 -12.54 -6.22 -11.94
CA MET A 55 -12.34 -6.92 -13.20
C MET A 55 -12.91 -6.08 -14.35
N ASP A 56 -12.16 -5.05 -14.78
CA ASP A 56 -12.49 -4.23 -15.94
C ASP A 56 -11.35 -4.29 -16.97
N ASN A 57 -11.31 -5.38 -17.75
CA ASN A 57 -10.36 -5.67 -18.86
C ASN A 57 -8.84 -5.57 -18.53
N VAL A 58 -8.51 -5.13 -17.33
CA VAL A 58 -7.23 -5.01 -16.66
C VAL A 58 -7.56 -5.40 -15.22
N SER A 59 -6.98 -6.50 -14.72
CA SER A 59 -7.19 -6.84 -13.31
C SER A 59 -6.56 -5.75 -12.44
N VAL A 60 -7.38 -5.18 -11.54
CA VAL A 60 -6.95 -4.20 -10.55
C VAL A 60 -7.21 -4.76 -9.16
N GLY A 61 -6.13 -4.99 -8.42
CA GLY A 61 -6.20 -5.32 -7.01
C GLY A 61 -6.15 -4.07 -6.14
N ILE A 62 -7.10 -3.95 -5.21
CA ILE A 62 -7.11 -2.91 -4.18
C ILE A 62 -6.61 -3.52 -2.88
N TYR A 63 -5.55 -2.95 -2.33
CA TYR A 63 -4.93 -3.36 -1.07
C TYR A 63 -5.04 -2.22 -0.08
N SER A 64 -5.57 -2.47 1.12
CA SER A 64 -5.79 -1.42 2.10
C SER A 64 -5.39 -1.83 3.51
N TYR A 65 -4.92 -0.86 4.29
CA TYR A 65 -4.53 -1.02 5.67
C TYR A 65 -4.97 0.18 6.50
N ASN A 66 -5.66 -0.11 7.61
CA ASN A 66 -6.02 0.88 8.60
C ASN A 66 -4.90 0.95 9.64
N TRP A 67 -4.26 2.11 9.74
CA TRP A 67 -3.15 2.33 10.66
C TRP A 67 -3.49 3.42 11.66
N THR A 68 -3.18 3.16 12.93
CA THR A 68 -3.28 4.14 14.01
C THR A 68 -1.91 4.41 14.59
N SER A 69 -1.70 5.64 15.04
CA SER A 69 -0.48 6.05 15.73
C SER A 69 -0.80 7.10 16.77
N ASP A 70 -0.32 6.88 17.99
CA ASP A 70 -0.47 7.83 19.10
C ASP A 70 0.55 8.98 19.03
N ASP A 71 1.49 8.91 18.08
CA ASP A 71 2.59 9.84 17.93
C ASP A 71 2.42 10.72 16.68
N THR A 72 2.56 12.03 16.84
CA THR A 72 2.44 13.02 15.77
C THR A 72 3.75 13.17 14.99
N GLY A 73 3.69 13.66 13.75
CA GLY A 73 4.88 13.94 12.95
C GLY A 73 4.88 13.29 11.57
N SER A 74 6.06 13.27 10.95
CA SER A 74 6.23 12.83 9.56
C SER A 74 6.65 11.38 9.48
N TYR A 75 6.00 10.66 8.57
CA TYR A 75 6.17 9.24 8.34
C TYR A 75 6.42 8.97 6.85
N GLU A 76 7.16 7.91 6.55
CA GLU A 76 7.30 7.34 5.20
C GLU A 76 6.59 5.99 5.17
N VAL A 77 5.66 5.83 4.22
CA VAL A 77 5.00 4.56 3.88
C VAL A 77 5.65 4.01 2.63
N VAL A 78 5.94 2.72 2.64
CA VAL A 78 6.44 1.98 1.49
C VAL A 78 5.47 0.83 1.23
N PHE A 79 4.87 0.82 0.05
CA PHE A 79 4.18 -0.35 -0.48
C PHE A 79 5.15 -1.09 -1.41
N LYS A 80 5.22 -2.40 -1.25
CA LYS A 80 6.01 -3.28 -2.10
C LYS A 80 5.16 -4.46 -2.51
N ALA A 81 4.93 -4.60 -3.81
CA ALA A 81 4.17 -5.69 -4.39
C ALA A 81 5.08 -6.57 -5.23
N THR A 82 4.91 -7.90 -5.14
CA THR A 82 5.68 -8.84 -5.95
C THR A 82 4.86 -10.07 -6.34
N ASP A 83 5.08 -10.55 -7.56
CA ASP A 83 4.58 -11.83 -8.08
C ASP A 83 5.65 -12.95 -8.01
N GLY A 84 6.77 -12.70 -7.33
CA GLY A 84 7.94 -13.58 -7.27
C GLY A 84 8.96 -13.37 -8.39
N THR A 85 8.61 -12.62 -9.44
CA THR A 85 9.51 -12.29 -10.56
C THR A 85 9.76 -10.78 -10.63
N LEU A 86 8.69 -9.99 -10.65
CA LEU A 86 8.68 -8.55 -10.66
C LEU A 86 8.42 -8.00 -9.27
N ILE A 87 9.03 -6.84 -8.99
CA ILE A 87 8.83 -6.09 -7.76
C ILE A 87 8.45 -4.67 -8.15
N THR A 88 7.31 -4.20 -7.64
CA THR A 88 6.88 -2.81 -7.75
C THR A 88 6.91 -2.17 -6.37
N ILE A 89 7.58 -1.02 -6.25
CA ILE A 89 7.68 -0.27 -4.99
C ILE A 89 7.16 1.15 -5.20
N GLU A 90 6.38 1.62 -4.24
CA GLU A 90 5.93 3.01 -4.18
C GLU A 90 6.10 3.54 -2.76
N LYS A 91 6.37 4.84 -2.66
CA LYS A 91 6.59 5.52 -1.40
C LYS A 91 5.70 6.73 -1.28
N LEU A 92 5.10 6.91 -0.11
CA LEU A 92 4.31 8.08 0.26
C LEU A 92 4.89 8.68 1.53
N LYS A 93 4.98 10.01 1.57
CA LYS A 93 5.25 10.75 2.81
C LYS A 93 3.97 11.39 3.29
N PHE A 94 3.63 11.17 4.55
CA PHE A 94 2.46 11.81 5.17
C PHE A 94 2.81 12.35 6.55
N LYS A 95 1.91 13.18 7.09
CA LYS A 95 2.10 13.83 8.39
C LYS A 95 0.84 13.70 9.23
N ILE A 96 0.99 13.17 10.44
CA ILE A 96 -0.02 13.27 11.50
C ILE A 96 0.21 14.59 12.23
N LYS A 97 -0.88 15.36 12.41
CA LYS A 97 -0.87 16.63 13.13
C LYS A 97 -1.49 16.46 14.51
#